data_AF-A0A832J5N2-F1
#
_entry.id   AF-A0A832J5N2-F1
#
_cell.length_a   1.000
_cell.length_b   1.000
_cell.length_c   1.000
_cell.angle_alpha   90.00
_cell.angle_beta   90.00
_cell.angle_gamma   90.00
#
_symmetry.space_group_name_H-M   'P 1'
#
loop_
_entity.id
_entity.type
_entity.pdbx_description
1 polymer ?
#
loop_
_entity_poly.entity_id
_entity_poly.type
_entity_poly.pdbx_seq_one_letter_code
_entity_poly.pdbx_strand_id
1 'polypeptide(L)' 'MQRGVKKPANGRLNMLELVSSSFETMQNALSTIKIAASPPDVLIEIPRSASRAFEFHRGRTLIELGYEKMAAVMEKGQAD' A
#
# COMPACT_ATOMS: atom_id res chain seq x y z
N MET A 1 10.41 -34.77 -13.40
CA MET A 1 9.24 -35.18 -12.57
C MET A 1 9.43 -34.54 -11.20
N GLN A 2 8.62 -33.65 -10.63
CA GLN A 2 7.31 -33.07 -10.94
C GLN A 2 7.38 -31.57 -10.57
N ARG A 3 6.87 -30.70 -11.44
CA ARG A 3 6.65 -29.27 -11.16
C ARG A 3 5.36 -29.17 -10.33
N GLY A 4 5.48 -28.78 -9.06
CA GLY A 4 4.34 -28.48 -8.20
C GLY A 4 3.84 -27.06 -8.42
N VAL A 5 3.05 -26.84 -9.47
CA VAL A 5 2.22 -25.63 -9.60
C VAL A 5 1.23 -25.63 -8.44
N LYS A 6 1.41 -24.71 -7.47
CA LYS A 6 0.48 -24.54 -6.35
C LYS A 6 -0.83 -23.97 -6.89
N LYS A 7 -1.85 -24.83 -7.02
CA LYS A 7 -3.22 -24.52 -7.48
C LYS A 7 -3.87 -23.46 -6.57
N PRO A 8 -4.72 -22.57 -7.12
CA PRO A 8 -5.34 -21.49 -6.36
C PRO A 8 -6.44 -22.05 -5.46
N ALA A 9 -6.46 -21.65 -4.19
CA ALA A 9 -7.55 -21.99 -3.27
C ALA A 9 -8.71 -20.99 -3.47
N ASN A 10 -9.78 -21.43 -4.12
CA ASN A 10 -11.05 -20.72 -4.08
C ASN A 10 -11.80 -21.07 -2.78
N GLY A 11 -12.33 -20.06 -2.10
CA GLY A 11 -13.59 -20.19 -1.35
C GLY A 11 -13.58 -19.71 0.11
N ARG A 12 -14.12 -18.50 0.32
CA ARG A 12 -14.44 -17.81 1.59
C ARG A 12 -13.27 -17.14 2.30
N LEU A 13 -13.22 -15.82 2.17
CA LEU A 13 -12.55 -14.95 3.14
C LEU A 13 -13.14 -15.24 4.53
N ASN A 14 -12.28 -15.35 5.54
CA ASN A 14 -12.77 -15.33 6.92
C ASN A 14 -13.43 -13.97 7.21
N MET A 15 -14.39 -13.91 8.13
CA MET A 15 -15.11 -12.68 8.46
C MET A 15 -14.15 -11.53 8.82
N LEU A 16 -13.07 -11.83 9.55
CA LEU A 16 -12.03 -10.86 9.87
C LEU A 16 -11.32 -10.30 8.63
N GLU A 17 -10.98 -11.15 7.67
CA GLU A 17 -10.33 -10.75 6.42
C GLU A 17 -11.28 -9.95 5.53
N LEU A 18 -12.56 -10.36 5.48
CA LEU A 18 -13.60 -9.65 4.75
C LEU A 18 -13.82 -8.24 5.32
N VAL A 19 -13.92 -8.11 6.65
CA VAL A 19 -14.04 -6.80 7.32
C VAL A 19 -12.79 -5.96 7.08
N SER A 20 -11.58 -6.51 7.24
CA SER A 20 -10.32 -5.81 6.99
C SER A 20 -10.24 -5.30 5.55
N SER A 21 -10.52 -6.16 4.57
CA SER A 21 -10.56 -5.83 3.15
C SER A 21 -11.59 -4.74 2.83
N SER A 22 -12.77 -4.81 3.47
CA SER A 22 -13.83 -3.81 3.27
C SER A 22 -13.40 -2.45 3.81
N PHE A 23 -12.77 -2.43 4.99
CA PHE A 23 -12.21 -1.23 5.60
C PHE A 23 -11.09 -0.62 4.75
N GLU A 24 -10.15 -1.44 4.28
CA GLU A 24 -9.07 -1.02 3.40
C GLU A 24 -9.61 -0.39 2.10
N THR A 25 -10.63 -1.01 1.51
CA THR A 25 -11.31 -0.51 0.30
C THR A 25 -11.96 0.85 0.54
N MET A 26 -12.71 0.99 1.64
CA MET A 26 -13.38 2.24 2.00
C MET A 26 -12.37 3.35 2.26
N GLN A 27 -11.32 3.07 3.04
CA GLN A 27 -10.26 4.04 3.32
C GLN A 27 -9.56 4.49 2.02
N ASN A 28 -9.35 3.58 1.06
CA ASN A 28 -8.75 3.93 -0.22
C ASN A 28 -9.64 4.90 -1.02
N ALA A 29 -10.93 4.57 -1.16
CA ALA A 29 -11.88 5.44 -1.86
C ALA A 29 -11.96 6.84 -1.22
N LEU A 30 -12.04 6.91 0.11
CA LEU A 30 -12.06 8.18 0.83
C LEU A 30 -10.75 8.98 0.66
N SER A 31 -9.60 8.31 0.68
CA SER A 31 -8.31 8.95 0.45
C SER A 31 -8.24 9.57 -0.94
N THR A 32 -8.66 8.84 -1.98
CA THR A 32 -8.70 9.35 -3.36
C THR A 32 -9.65 10.55 -3.48
N ILE A 33 -10.86 10.45 -2.92
CA ILE A 33 -11.82 11.57 -2.93
C ILE A 33 -11.23 12.80 -2.23
N LYS A 34 -10.58 12.61 -1.07
CA LYS A 34 -9.99 13.71 -0.31
C LYS A 34 -8.83 14.39 -1.06
N ILE A 35 -7.95 13.60 -1.69
CA ILE A 35 -6.84 14.14 -2.50
C ILE A 35 -7.39 14.90 -3.71
N ALA A 36 -8.43 14.39 -4.37
CA ALA A 36 -9.04 15.09 -5.50
C ALA A 36 -9.73 16.40 -5.09
N ALA A 37 -10.38 16.44 -3.92
CA ALA A 37 -11.04 17.63 -3.40
C ALA A 37 -10.05 18.69 -2.86
N SER A 38 -8.86 18.27 -2.46
CA SER A 38 -7.82 19.14 -1.91
C SER A 38 -6.44 18.59 -2.31
N PRO A 39 -5.99 18.88 -3.54
CA PRO A 39 -4.73 18.35 -4.04
C PRO A 39 -3.57 18.93 -3.24
N PRO A 40 -2.66 18.09 -2.70
CA PRO A 40 -1.47 18.57 -2.02
C PRO A 40 -0.44 19.11 -3.02
N ASP A 41 0.44 20.01 -2.58
CA ASP A 41 1.58 20.49 -3.39
C ASP A 41 2.53 19.34 -3.75
N VAL A 42 2.71 18.40 -2.83
CA VAL A 42 3.57 17.22 -2.99
C VAL A 42 2.83 15.99 -2.48
N LEU A 43 2.69 14.97 -3.32
CA LEU A 43 2.13 13.67 -2.97
C LEU A 43 3.20 12.59 -3.00
N ILE A 44 3.48 11.98 -1.85
CA ILE A 44 4.40 10.84 -1.73
C ILE A 44 3.58 9.57 -1.61
N GLU A 45 3.51 8.80 -2.70
CA GLU A 45 2.77 7.55 -2.73
C GLU A 45 3.59 6.39 -2.17
N ILE A 46 3.09 5.81 -1.07
CA ILE A 46 3.63 4.56 -0.51
C ILE A 46 2.74 3.39 -0.96
N PRO A 47 3.28 2.38 -1.66
CA PRO A 47 2.51 1.21 -2.08
C PRO A 47 1.85 0.51 -0.89
N ARG A 48 0.53 0.27 -0.97
CA ARG A 48 -0.22 -0.46 0.07
C ARG A 48 0.30 -1.88 0.30
N SER A 49 0.92 -2.49 -0.71
CA SER A 49 1.57 -3.80 -0.61
C SER A 49 2.89 -3.79 0.17
N ALA A 50 3.37 -2.62 0.62
CA ALA A 50 4.61 -2.52 1.40
C ALA A 50 4.49 -3.21 2.76
N SER A 51 3.32 -3.14 3.41
CA SER A 51 3.07 -3.80 4.69
C SER A 51 1.59 -3.89 5.01
N ARG A 52 1.18 -4.94 5.70
CA ARG A 52 -0.14 -5.06 6.34
C ARG A 52 -0.10 -4.54 7.78
N ALA A 53 -1.28 -4.33 8.38
CA ALA A 53 -1.44 -3.73 9.70
C ALA A 53 -0.67 -4.42 10.84
N PHE A 54 -0.39 -5.73 10.72
CA PHE A 54 0.27 -6.52 11.77
C PHE A 54 1.68 -7.01 11.39
N GLU A 55 2.27 -6.50 10.31
CA GLU A 55 3.61 -6.89 9.85
C GLU A 55 4.72 -6.04 10.50
N PHE A 56 4.75 -6.00 11.83
CA PHE A 56 5.70 -5.16 12.59
C PHE A 56 7.18 -5.43 12.28
N HIS A 57 7.50 -6.68 11.90
CA HIS A 57 8.85 -7.07 11.49
C HIS A 57 9.34 -6.32 10.24
N ARG A 58 8.44 -5.76 9.41
CA ARG A 58 8.78 -4.93 8.25
C ARG A 58 9.05 -3.46 8.58
N GLY A 59 8.91 -3.05 9.84
CA GLY A 59 9.01 -1.64 10.23
C GLY A 59 10.28 -0.95 9.73
N ARG A 60 11.43 -1.63 9.80
CA ARG A 60 12.70 -1.09 9.28
C ARG A 60 12.66 -0.85 7.77
N THR A 61 12.22 -1.83 6.99
CA THR A 61 12.11 -1.72 5.53
C THR A 61 11.08 -0.66 5.12
N LEU A 62 9.98 -0.51 5.86
CA LEU A 62 8.99 0.54 5.65
C LEU A 62 9.57 1.94 5.85
N ILE A 63 10.40 2.13 6.87
CA ILE A 63 11.07 3.41 7.14
C ILE A 63 12.03 3.75 5.99
N GLU A 64 12.87 2.79 5.59
CA GLU A 64 13.82 2.93 4.49
C GLU A 64 13.09 3.29 3.18
N LEU A 65 11.98 2.59 2.87
CA LEU A 65 11.12 2.89 1.72
C LEU A 65 10.57 4.32 1.76
N GLY A 66 10.17 4.80 2.93
CA GLY A 66 9.68 6.18 3.10
C GLY A 66 10.74 7.21 2.74
N TYR A 67 11.98 7.02 3.22
CA TYR A 67 13.11 7.89 2.87
C TYR A 67 13.41 7.87 1.37
N GLU A 68 13.44 6.68 0.76
CA GLU A 68 13.69 6.52 -0.67
C GLU A 68 12.64 7.26 -1.51
N LYS A 69 11.35 7.09 -1.18
CA LYS A 69 10.25 7.74 -1.91
C LYS A 69 10.28 9.26 -1.77
N MET A 70 10.59 9.76 -0.58
CA MET A 70 10.74 11.20 -0.34
C MET A 70 11.88 11.78 -1.17
N ALA A 71 13.07 11.16 -1.11
CA ALA A 71 14.23 11.61 -1.88
C ALA A 71 13.93 11.65 -3.38
N ALA A 72 13.33 10.59 -3.91
CA ALA A 72 12.97 10.50 -5.33
C ALA A 72 11.95 11.58 -5.78
N VAL A 73 11.02 11.97 -4.91
CA VAL A 73 10.05 13.04 -5.21
C VAL A 73 10.73 14.41 -5.19
N MET A 74 11.61 14.65 -4.20
CA MET A 74 12.34 15.91 -4.07
C MET A 74 13.36 16.14 -5.20
N GLU A 75 14.01 15.08 -5.68
CA GLU A 75 14.90 15.17 -6.85
C GLU A 75 14.13 15.58 -8.12
N LYS A 76 12.93 15.02 -8.34
CA LYS A 76 12.10 15.37 -9.48
C LYS A 76 11.59 16.81 -9.42
N GLY A 77 11.17 17.27 -8.24
CA GLY A 77 10.69 18.64 -8.04
C GLY A 77 11.78 19.72 -8.13
N GLN A 78 13.06 19.36 -8.20
CA GLN A 78 14.18 20.28 -8.45
C GLN A 78 14.60 20.34 -9.93
N ALA A 79 14.09 19.42 -10.75
CA ALA A 79 14.42 19.32 -12.18
C ALA A 79 13.42 20.09 -13.07
N ASP A 80 12.33 20.60 -12.50
CA ASP A 80 11.32 21.48 -13.11
C ASP A 80 11.51 22.93 -12.63
#